data_AF-A0A1G5JK76-F1
#
_entry.id   AF-A0A1G5JK76-F1
#
_cell.length_a   1.000
_cell.length_b   1.000
_cell.length_c   1.000
_cell.angle_alpha   90.00
_cell.angle_beta   90.00
_cell.angle_gamma   90.00
#
_symmetry.space_group_name_H-M   'P 1'
#
loop_
_entity.id
_entity.type
_entity.pdbx_description
1 polymer ?
#
loop_
_entity_poly.entity_id
_entity_poly.type
_entity_poly.pdbx_seq_one_letter_code
_entity_poly.pdbx_strand_id
1 'polypeptide(L)'
;MTKKYETDFAAYEQAEVERVNTLAVEKDRFRQELDDHNHSIDQFIANLSYGDAEAVKEYISLVVENSTYPDHFEVTHEFSFEPKTAELRMSVTIPTPDSFPAIKEYKYLKTSDEIREVPLSQVEIKKRYASVLHQVAIRSLHEVFEADRRGLIRTISLEVGTKAQHPATGRLSFLPFVGVSAERDRFMEFDLSGLIPLATLKHLGAAISKDPVALIAVDVTGVRKS
;
A
#
# COMPACT_ATOMS: atom_id res chain seq x y z
N MET A 1 -16.09 41.65 54.46
CA MET A 1 -15.37 40.60 53.70
C MET A 1 -14.09 40.25 54.45
N THR A 2 -13.73 38.98 54.51
CA THR A 2 -12.54 38.50 55.23
C THR A 2 -11.30 38.72 54.35
N LYS A 3 -10.17 39.22 54.88
CA LYS A 3 -8.91 39.41 54.12
C LYS A 3 -8.53 38.22 53.22
N LYS A 4 -8.83 37.00 53.66
CA LYS A 4 -8.64 35.77 52.90
C LYS A 4 -9.39 35.76 51.56
N TYR A 5 -10.64 36.22 51.53
CA TYR A 5 -11.43 36.31 50.31
C TYR A 5 -10.83 37.29 49.30
N GLU A 6 -10.32 38.44 49.77
CA GLU A 6 -9.67 39.43 48.89
C GLU A 6 -8.38 38.88 48.27
N THR A 7 -7.59 38.14 49.06
CA THR A 7 -6.37 37.46 48.55
C THR A 7 -6.70 36.34 47.57
N ASP A 8 -7.67 35.49 47.89
CA ASP A 8 -8.10 34.38 47.02
C ASP A 8 -8.70 34.91 45.71
N PHE A 9 -9.45 36.02 45.76
CA PHE A 9 -10.02 36.68 44.59
C PHE A 9 -8.93 37.30 43.68
N ALA A 10 -7.95 38.01 44.25
CA ALA A 10 -6.84 38.57 43.48
C ALA A 10 -5.98 37.48 42.82
N ALA A 11 -5.73 36.36 43.52
CA ALA A 11 -5.03 35.22 42.96
C ALA A 11 -5.81 34.56 41.80
N TYR A 12 -7.14 34.47 41.92
CA TYR A 12 -8.01 33.99 40.84
C TYR A 12 -7.97 34.93 39.62
N GLU A 13 -8.07 36.25 39.81
CA GLU A 13 -7.99 37.21 38.70
C GLU A 13 -6.64 37.13 37.97
N GLN A 14 -5.54 36.99 38.70
CA GLN A 14 -4.21 36.78 38.09
C GLN A 14 -4.15 35.47 37.30
N ALA A 15 -4.61 34.37 37.89
CA ALA A 15 -4.64 33.07 37.21
C ALA A 15 -5.52 33.08 35.96
N GLU A 16 -6.65 33.80 35.97
CA GLU A 16 -7.53 33.91 34.81
C GLU A 16 -6.91 34.75 33.69
N VAL A 17 -6.23 35.86 34.04
CA VAL A 17 -5.44 36.65 33.07
C VAL A 17 -4.32 35.81 32.46
N GLU A 18 -3.57 35.05 33.27
CA GLU A 18 -2.52 34.15 32.79
C GLU A 18 -3.09 33.05 31.88
N ARG A 19 -4.21 32.44 32.25
CA ARG A 19 -4.89 31.41 31.44
C ARG A 19 -5.35 31.96 30.09
N VAL A 20 -5.97 33.15 30.07
CA VAL A 20 -6.43 33.79 28.84
C VAL A 20 -5.25 34.15 27.92
N ASN A 21 -4.17 34.71 28.49
CA ASN A 21 -2.96 35.03 27.73
C ASN A 21 -2.29 33.77 27.17
N THR A 22 -2.16 32.72 27.98
CA THR A 22 -1.60 31.43 27.54
C THR A 22 -2.43 30.84 26.41
N LEU A 23 -3.77 30.83 26.56
CA LEU A 23 -4.66 30.32 25.51
C LEU A 23 -4.56 31.13 24.21
N ALA A 24 -4.41 32.45 24.29
CA ALA A 24 -4.24 33.29 23.11
C ALA A 24 -2.94 32.95 22.37
N VAL A 25 -1.82 32.84 23.09
CA VAL A 25 -0.52 32.44 22.51
C VAL A 25 -0.58 31.06 21.86
N GLU A 26 -1.17 30.08 22.55
CA GLU A 26 -1.30 28.71 22.02
C GLU A 26 -2.21 28.66 20.78
N LYS A 27 -3.29 29.45 20.76
CA LYS A 27 -4.17 29.57 19.59
C LYS A 27 -3.45 30.20 18.40
N ASP A 28 -2.67 31.26 18.64
CA ASP A 28 -1.92 31.92 17.58
C ASP A 28 -0.83 31.00 17.03
N ARG A 29 -0.12 30.24 17.90
CA ARG A 29 0.84 29.22 17.47
C ARG A 29 0.18 28.15 16.61
N PHE A 30 -0.92 27.57 17.09
CA PHE A 30 -1.63 26.52 16.34
C PHE A 30 -2.19 27.05 15.01
N ARG A 31 -2.63 28.31 14.96
CA ARG A 31 -3.08 28.93 13.71
C ARG A 31 -1.94 29.08 12.70
N GLN A 32 -0.74 29.48 13.15
CA GLN A 32 0.43 29.55 12.29
C GLN A 32 0.82 28.16 11.77
N GLU A 33 0.83 27.15 12.63
CA GLU A 33 1.08 25.76 12.22
C GLU A 33 0.07 25.27 11.16
N LEU A 34 -1.22 25.61 11.31
CA LEU A 34 -2.26 25.29 10.32
C LEU A 34 -2.05 26.05 9.00
N ASP A 35 -1.73 27.34 9.06
CA ASP A 35 -1.51 28.16 7.86
C ASP A 35 -0.29 27.66 7.06
N ASP A 36 0.81 27.32 7.75
CA ASP A 36 2.01 26.74 7.14
C ASP A 36 1.73 25.36 6.54
N HIS A 37 0.99 24.52 7.26
CA HIS A 37 0.59 23.19 6.76
C HIS A 37 -0.30 23.30 5.52
N ASN A 38 -1.33 24.14 5.54
CA ASN A 38 -2.22 24.37 4.40
C ASN A 38 -1.44 24.89 3.19
N HIS A 39 -0.49 25.81 3.41
CA HIS A 39 0.38 26.29 2.35
C HIS A 39 1.23 25.17 1.74
N SER A 40 1.75 24.25 2.56
CA SER A 40 2.48 23.07 2.05
C SER A 40 1.61 22.17 1.18
N ILE A 41 0.34 21.98 1.55
CA ILE A 41 -0.63 21.20 0.78
C ILE A 41 -0.93 21.88 -0.56
N ASP A 42 -1.15 23.19 -0.56
CA ASP A 42 -1.40 23.95 -1.79
C ASP A 42 -0.22 23.85 -2.76
N GLN A 43 1.01 23.94 -2.23
CA GLN A 43 2.23 23.77 -3.03
C GLN A 43 2.35 22.34 -3.58
N PHE A 44 2.04 21.33 -2.78
CA PHE A 44 2.03 19.94 -3.21
C PHE A 44 1.00 19.70 -4.34
N ILE A 45 -0.22 20.21 -4.20
CA ILE A 45 -1.27 20.15 -5.22
C ILE A 45 -0.80 20.84 -6.52
N ALA A 46 -0.15 22.00 -6.41
CA ALA A 46 0.38 22.72 -7.57
C ALA A 46 1.48 21.91 -8.27
N ASN A 47 2.45 21.38 -7.52
CA ASN A 47 3.55 20.57 -8.06
C ASN A 47 3.02 19.32 -8.77
N LEU A 48 2.11 18.59 -8.13
CA LEU A 48 1.44 17.43 -8.72
C LEU A 48 0.69 17.83 -10.00
N SER A 49 0.06 19.00 -10.00
CA SER A 49 -0.67 19.51 -11.17
C SER A 49 0.23 19.78 -12.38
N TYR A 50 1.49 20.17 -12.14
CA TYR A 50 2.50 20.36 -13.17
C TYR A 50 3.25 19.06 -13.54
N GLY A 51 2.93 17.94 -12.88
CA GLY A 51 3.59 16.65 -13.12
C GLY A 51 5.01 16.59 -12.57
N ASP A 52 5.30 17.35 -11.50
CA ASP A 52 6.58 17.27 -10.81
C ASP A 52 6.84 15.83 -10.33
N ALA A 53 8.06 15.33 -10.58
CA ALA A 53 8.38 13.92 -10.37
C ALA A 53 8.37 13.52 -8.89
N GLU A 54 8.81 14.42 -8.01
CA GLU A 54 8.80 14.15 -6.57
C GLU A 54 7.37 14.19 -6.04
N ALA A 55 6.57 15.17 -6.46
CA ALA A 55 5.17 15.26 -6.08
C ALA A 55 4.35 14.04 -6.55
N VAL A 56 4.61 13.54 -7.77
CA VAL A 56 3.98 12.30 -8.27
C VAL A 56 4.36 11.10 -7.38
N LYS A 57 5.64 10.94 -7.03
CA LYS A 57 6.08 9.83 -6.18
C LYS A 57 5.46 9.90 -4.78
N GLU A 58 5.46 11.09 -4.16
CA GLU A 58 4.85 11.30 -2.85
C GLU A 58 3.35 11.01 -2.89
N TYR A 59 2.65 11.46 -3.93
CA TYR A 59 1.24 11.14 -4.13
C TYR A 59 1.00 9.63 -4.25
N ILE A 60 1.79 8.91 -5.04
CA ILE A 60 1.66 7.46 -5.16
C ILE A 60 1.98 6.75 -3.84
N SER A 61 2.90 7.27 -3.01
CA SER A 61 3.15 6.73 -1.66
C SER A 61 1.87 6.77 -0.82
N LEU A 62 1.19 7.93 -0.80
CA LEU A 62 -0.09 8.08 -0.09
C LEU A 62 -1.16 7.14 -0.62
N VAL A 63 -1.20 6.88 -1.93
CA VAL A 63 -2.16 5.95 -2.54
C VAL A 63 -1.92 4.53 -2.05
N VAL A 64 -0.69 4.03 -2.16
CA VAL A 64 -0.36 2.63 -1.84
C VAL A 64 -0.31 2.35 -0.33
N GLU A 65 -0.04 3.36 0.49
CA GLU A 65 -0.10 3.27 1.96
C GLU A 65 -1.54 3.14 2.47
N ASN A 66 -2.51 3.68 1.72
CA ASN A 66 -3.94 3.52 2.04
C ASN A 66 -4.52 2.19 1.55
N SER A 67 -3.75 1.38 0.82
CA SER A 67 -4.17 0.06 0.34
C SER A 67 -4.35 -0.91 1.52
N THR A 68 -5.60 -1.20 1.88
CA THR A 68 -5.91 -2.10 3.00
C THR A 68 -5.73 -3.57 2.62
N TYR A 69 -5.01 -4.32 3.45
CA TYR A 69 -4.87 -5.79 3.38
C TYR A 69 -5.25 -6.42 4.72
N PRO A 70 -5.59 -7.72 4.78
CA PRO A 70 -5.75 -8.42 6.05
C PRO A 70 -4.48 -8.32 6.91
N ASP A 71 -4.61 -8.24 8.23
CA ASP A 71 -3.49 -8.04 9.17
C ASP A 71 -2.35 -9.05 9.01
N HIS A 72 -2.66 -10.28 8.58
CA HIS A 72 -1.69 -11.36 8.37
C HIS A 72 -1.08 -11.38 6.95
N PHE A 73 -1.41 -10.39 6.12
CA PHE A 73 -0.97 -10.29 4.74
C PHE A 73 -0.30 -8.93 4.49
N GLU A 74 0.93 -8.80 5.00
CA GLU A 74 1.72 -7.58 4.86
C GLU A 74 2.20 -7.38 3.41
N VAL A 75 1.85 -6.24 2.82
CA VAL A 75 2.24 -5.86 1.46
C VAL A 75 3.07 -4.58 1.52
N THR A 76 4.20 -4.57 0.83
CA THR A 76 5.06 -3.37 0.72
C THR A 76 5.31 -3.02 -0.74
N HIS A 77 5.54 -1.74 -1.01
CA HIS A 77 5.69 -1.20 -2.36
C HIS A 77 7.02 -0.46 -2.46
N GLU A 78 7.76 -0.69 -3.54
CA GLU A 78 8.93 0.09 -3.93
C GLU A 78 8.67 0.59 -5.36
N PHE A 79 8.88 1.88 -5.64
CA PHE A 79 8.57 2.41 -6.96
C PHE A 79 9.43 3.61 -7.36
N SER A 80 9.44 3.90 -8.66
CA SER A 80 10.09 5.07 -9.27
C SER A 80 9.26 5.56 -10.45
N PHE A 81 9.33 6.86 -10.73
CA PHE A 81 8.61 7.49 -11.82
C PHE A 81 9.60 8.15 -12.79
N GLU A 82 9.46 7.88 -14.09
CA GLU A 82 10.24 8.50 -15.17
C GLU A 82 9.35 9.49 -15.94
N PRO A 83 9.45 10.81 -15.69
CA PRO A 83 8.57 11.81 -16.29
C PRO A 83 8.64 11.87 -17.81
N LYS A 84 9.81 11.59 -18.42
CA LYS A 84 9.96 11.67 -19.88
C LYS A 84 9.13 10.62 -20.62
N THR A 85 8.90 9.48 -19.98
CA THR A 85 8.13 8.37 -20.55
C THR A 85 6.76 8.20 -19.89
N ALA A 86 6.48 8.98 -18.84
CA ALA A 86 5.32 8.82 -17.98
C ALA A 86 5.16 7.36 -17.46
N GLU A 87 6.30 6.70 -17.20
CA GLU A 87 6.35 5.31 -16.74
C GLU A 87 6.55 5.26 -15.21
N LEU A 88 5.66 4.55 -14.52
CA LEU A 88 5.87 4.13 -13.13
C LEU A 88 6.43 2.71 -13.11
N ARG A 89 7.63 2.53 -12.58
CA ARG A 89 8.16 1.19 -12.26
C ARG A 89 7.81 0.89 -10.81
N MET A 90 7.14 -0.22 -10.56
CA MET A 90 6.69 -0.61 -9.22
C MET A 90 6.99 -2.08 -8.95
N SER A 91 7.52 -2.36 -7.77
CA SER A 91 7.70 -3.69 -7.20
C SER A 91 6.84 -3.82 -5.95
N VAL A 92 6.03 -4.87 -5.89
CA VAL A 92 5.12 -5.15 -4.78
C VAL A 92 5.57 -6.44 -4.11
N THR A 93 5.98 -6.34 -2.86
CA THR A 93 6.40 -7.48 -2.06
C THR A 93 5.22 -7.96 -1.22
N ILE A 94 4.80 -9.20 -1.45
CA ILE A 94 3.81 -9.94 -0.66
C ILE A 94 4.52 -10.90 0.31
N PRO A 95 3.82 -11.46 1.31
CA PRO A 95 4.42 -12.42 2.23
C PRO A 95 4.88 -13.70 1.53
N THR A 96 5.88 -14.37 2.12
CA THR A 96 6.37 -15.64 1.59
C THR A 96 5.29 -16.73 1.64
N PRO A 97 5.36 -17.75 0.78
CA PRO A 97 4.43 -18.88 0.83
C PRO A 97 4.37 -19.57 2.20
N ASP A 98 5.48 -19.58 2.94
CA ASP A 98 5.59 -20.22 4.25
C ASP A 98 4.84 -19.46 5.36
N SER A 99 4.62 -18.15 5.22
CA SER A 99 3.80 -17.37 6.14
C SER A 99 2.33 -17.31 5.76
N PHE A 100 1.94 -17.94 4.64
CA PHE A 100 0.57 -17.93 4.17
C PHE A 100 -0.33 -18.82 5.06
N PRO A 101 -1.55 -18.39 5.41
CA PRO A 101 -2.45 -19.18 6.26
C PRO A 101 -2.70 -20.59 5.70
N ALA A 102 -2.28 -21.61 6.46
CA ALA A 102 -2.37 -23.02 6.07
C ALA A 102 -3.54 -23.77 6.74
N ILE A 103 -4.28 -23.13 7.64
CA ILE A 103 -5.38 -23.77 8.38
C ILE A 103 -6.69 -23.52 7.65
N LYS A 104 -7.45 -24.60 7.40
CA LYS A 104 -8.74 -24.57 6.72
C LYS A 104 -9.88 -24.31 7.69
N GLU A 105 -9.89 -25.01 8.82
CA GLU A 105 -10.92 -24.95 9.84
C GLU A 105 -10.39 -25.47 11.18
N TYR A 106 -11.07 -25.09 12.25
CA TYR A 106 -10.86 -25.60 13.60
C TYR A 106 -12.06 -26.47 13.98
N LYS A 107 -11.81 -27.68 14.48
CA LYS A 107 -12.85 -28.63 14.91
C LYS A 107 -12.76 -28.90 16.40
N TYR A 108 -13.87 -28.74 17.10
CA TYR A 108 -13.97 -29.18 18.49
C TYR A 108 -14.24 -30.69 18.57
N LEU A 109 -13.38 -31.42 19.28
CA LEU A 109 -13.48 -32.86 19.50
C LEU A 109 -14.03 -33.12 20.90
N LYS A 110 -15.34 -33.34 20.99
CA LYS A 110 -16.04 -33.58 22.27
C LYS A 110 -15.48 -34.74 23.10
N THR A 111 -14.90 -35.76 22.45
CA THR A 111 -14.34 -36.94 23.13
C THR A 111 -13.04 -36.66 23.87
N SER A 112 -12.23 -35.72 23.39
CA SER A 112 -10.98 -35.31 24.04
C SER A 112 -11.02 -33.91 24.64
N ASP A 113 -12.13 -33.19 24.46
CA ASP A 113 -12.31 -31.78 24.87
C ASP A 113 -11.24 -30.85 24.28
N GLU A 114 -10.89 -31.07 23.00
CA GLU A 114 -9.80 -30.36 22.32
C GLU A 114 -10.27 -29.65 21.05
N ILE A 115 -9.60 -28.53 20.72
CA ILE A 115 -9.72 -27.89 19.40
C ILE A 115 -8.61 -28.44 18.51
N ARG A 116 -8.99 -29.06 17.40
CA ARG A 116 -8.08 -29.63 16.41
C ARG A 116 -8.08 -28.81 15.13
N GLU A 117 -6.90 -28.49 14.65
CA GLU A 117 -6.69 -27.83 13.36
C GLU A 117 -6.85 -28.82 12.21
N VAL A 118 -7.52 -28.39 11.15
CA VAL A 118 -7.58 -29.10 9.88
C VAL A 118 -6.76 -28.29 8.86
N PRO A 119 -5.62 -28.80 8.37
CA PRO A 119 -4.81 -28.07 7.41
C PRO A 119 -5.46 -28.07 6.02
N LEU A 120 -5.14 -27.04 5.25
CA LEU A 120 -5.40 -27.01 3.81
C LEU A 120 -4.55 -28.07 3.11
N SER A 121 -5.09 -28.67 2.04
CA SER A 121 -4.28 -29.46 1.14
C SER A 121 -3.27 -28.57 0.39
N GLN A 122 -2.16 -29.16 -0.05
CA GLN A 122 -1.16 -28.41 -0.83
C GLN A 122 -1.73 -27.83 -2.13
N VAL A 123 -2.72 -28.48 -2.74
CA VAL A 123 -3.42 -27.97 -3.92
C VAL A 123 -4.23 -26.71 -3.58
N GLU A 124 -4.90 -26.69 -2.43
CA GLU A 124 -5.64 -25.51 -1.97
C GLU A 124 -4.69 -24.34 -1.65
N ILE A 125 -3.55 -24.59 -1.00
CA ILE A 125 -2.54 -23.57 -0.70
C ILE A 125 -2.01 -22.94 -2.00
N LYS A 126 -1.55 -23.78 -2.95
CA LYS A 126 -1.05 -23.30 -4.25
C LYS A 126 -2.08 -22.45 -4.99
N LYS A 127 -3.35 -22.91 -5.01
CA LYS A 127 -4.44 -22.18 -5.65
C LYS A 127 -4.71 -20.83 -4.98
N ARG A 128 -4.77 -20.79 -3.63
CA ARG A 128 -5.05 -19.57 -2.87
C ARG A 128 -3.92 -18.56 -2.99
N TYR A 129 -2.67 -18.98 -2.80
CA TYR A 129 -1.50 -18.12 -2.89
C TYR A 129 -1.39 -17.48 -4.29
N ALA A 130 -1.49 -18.30 -5.35
CA ALA A 130 -1.50 -17.78 -6.72
C ALA A 130 -2.68 -16.82 -6.97
N SER A 131 -3.87 -17.14 -6.45
CA SER A 131 -5.04 -16.25 -6.58
C SER A 131 -4.81 -14.90 -5.93
N VAL A 132 -4.23 -14.85 -4.73
CA VAL A 132 -3.92 -13.60 -4.03
C VAL A 132 -2.87 -12.81 -4.81
N LEU A 133 -1.78 -13.47 -5.24
CA LEU A 133 -0.75 -12.87 -6.08
C LEU A 133 -1.33 -12.17 -7.33
N HIS A 134 -2.24 -12.84 -8.06
CA HIS A 134 -2.85 -12.25 -9.25
C HIS A 134 -3.77 -11.07 -8.91
N GLN A 135 -4.50 -11.15 -7.79
CA GLN A 135 -5.36 -10.05 -7.33
C GLN A 135 -4.55 -8.83 -6.93
N VAL A 136 -3.44 -9.03 -6.19
CA VAL A 136 -2.51 -7.95 -5.82
C VAL A 136 -1.99 -7.26 -7.09
N ALA A 137 -1.56 -8.01 -8.10
CA ALA A 137 -1.07 -7.42 -9.34
C ALA A 137 -2.11 -6.53 -10.04
N ILE A 138 -3.34 -7.02 -10.23
CA ILE A 138 -4.40 -6.23 -10.87
C ILE A 138 -4.82 -5.04 -10.01
N ARG A 139 -4.90 -5.25 -8.69
CA ARG A 139 -5.25 -4.21 -7.73
C ARG A 139 -4.23 -3.08 -7.73
N SER A 140 -2.93 -3.36 -7.70
CA SER A 140 -1.89 -2.33 -7.72
C SER A 140 -1.92 -1.50 -9.01
N LEU A 141 -2.17 -2.12 -10.17
CA LEU A 141 -2.39 -1.37 -11.42
C LEU A 141 -3.60 -0.43 -11.31
N HIS A 142 -4.72 -0.95 -10.79
CA HIS A 142 -5.95 -0.19 -10.66
C HIS A 142 -5.82 0.98 -9.69
N GLU A 143 -5.26 0.76 -8.50
CA GLU A 143 -5.11 1.78 -7.46
C GLU A 143 -4.30 2.98 -7.98
N VAL A 144 -3.21 2.73 -8.69
CA VAL A 144 -2.39 3.80 -9.28
C VAL A 144 -3.14 4.54 -10.39
N PHE A 145 -3.75 3.82 -11.35
CA PHE A 145 -4.43 4.49 -12.47
C PHE A 145 -5.71 5.23 -12.06
N GLU A 146 -6.45 4.70 -11.09
CA GLU A 146 -7.67 5.32 -10.56
C GLU A 146 -7.34 6.57 -9.75
N ALA A 147 -6.30 6.52 -8.91
CA ALA A 147 -5.86 7.67 -8.12
C ALA A 147 -5.29 8.81 -8.99
N ASP A 148 -4.51 8.48 -10.02
CA ASP A 148 -3.98 9.47 -10.96
C ASP A 148 -5.07 9.99 -11.91
N ARG A 149 -5.95 10.88 -11.42
CA ARG A 149 -7.04 11.48 -12.21
C ARG A 149 -6.57 12.37 -13.36
N ARG A 150 -5.31 12.80 -13.33
CA ARG A 150 -4.72 13.70 -14.33
C ARG A 150 -4.08 12.94 -15.49
N GLY A 151 -3.86 11.64 -15.35
CA GLY A 151 -3.20 10.84 -16.39
C GLY A 151 -1.72 11.22 -16.57
N LEU A 152 -1.04 11.51 -15.46
CA LEU A 152 0.40 11.76 -15.42
C LEU A 152 1.20 10.47 -15.64
N ILE A 153 0.64 9.33 -15.23
CA ILE A 153 1.22 7.99 -15.42
C ILE A 153 0.49 7.35 -16.61
N ARG A 154 1.23 7.09 -17.67
CA ARG A 154 0.74 6.48 -18.91
C ARG A 154 0.99 4.98 -18.96
N THR A 155 2.08 4.54 -18.33
CA THR A 155 2.44 3.12 -18.31
C THR A 155 2.89 2.74 -16.91
N ILE A 156 2.50 1.54 -16.47
CA ILE A 156 3.04 0.93 -15.25
C ILE A 156 3.79 -0.34 -15.65
N SER A 157 5.05 -0.43 -15.23
CA SER A 157 5.83 -1.67 -15.22
C SER A 157 5.81 -2.23 -13.80
N LEU A 158 5.01 -3.27 -13.60
CA LEU A 158 4.71 -3.84 -12.30
C LEU A 158 5.36 -5.23 -12.14
N GLU A 159 6.04 -5.42 -11.02
CA GLU A 159 6.49 -6.72 -10.54
C GLU A 159 5.81 -7.04 -9.21
N VAL A 160 5.26 -8.24 -9.06
CA VAL A 160 4.73 -8.72 -7.77
C VAL A 160 5.42 -10.00 -7.39
N GLY A 161 5.93 -10.07 -6.17
CA GLY A 161 6.78 -11.16 -5.73
C GLY A 161 6.97 -11.19 -4.22
N THR A 162 7.90 -12.01 -3.75
CA THR A 162 8.27 -12.08 -2.34
C THR A 162 9.76 -11.86 -2.17
N LYS A 163 10.20 -11.43 -0.98
CA LYS A 163 11.60 -11.52 -0.59
C LYS A 163 11.86 -12.90 0.00
N ALA A 164 12.86 -13.63 -0.50
CA ALA A 164 13.25 -14.93 0.01
C ALA A 164 14.78 -15.08 0.03
N GLN A 165 15.29 -15.93 0.93
CA GLN A 165 16.72 -16.21 1.00
C GLN A 165 17.13 -17.18 -0.10
N HIS A 166 18.18 -16.84 -0.84
CA HIS A 166 18.75 -17.72 -1.83
C HIS A 166 19.44 -18.92 -1.16
N PRO A 167 19.09 -20.18 -1.48
CA PRO A 167 19.59 -21.36 -0.77
C PRO A 167 21.12 -21.50 -0.78
N ALA A 168 21.79 -21.10 -1.86
CA ALA A 168 23.24 -21.24 -1.99
C ALA A 168 24.05 -20.08 -1.39
N THR A 169 23.43 -18.92 -1.12
CA THR A 169 24.16 -17.71 -0.69
C THR A 169 23.62 -17.09 0.60
N GLY A 170 22.45 -17.52 1.08
CA GLY A 170 21.75 -16.95 2.24
C GLY A 170 21.28 -15.51 2.05
N ARG A 171 21.54 -14.91 0.88
CA ARG A 171 21.17 -13.51 0.61
C ARG A 171 19.67 -13.40 0.39
N LEU A 172 19.05 -12.44 1.08
CA LEU A 172 17.67 -12.07 0.84
C LEU A 172 17.57 -11.31 -0.48
N SER A 173 16.76 -11.79 -1.41
CA SER A 173 16.52 -11.14 -2.70
C SER A 173 15.04 -11.14 -3.04
N PHE A 174 14.60 -10.13 -3.80
CA PHE A 174 13.26 -10.12 -4.37
C PHE A 174 13.14 -11.17 -5.49
N LEU A 175 12.09 -11.97 -5.44
CA LEU A 175 11.75 -12.98 -6.42
C LEU A 175 10.43 -12.58 -7.10
N PRO A 176 10.46 -12.06 -8.35
CA PRO A 176 9.24 -11.70 -9.06
C PRO A 176 8.47 -12.98 -9.43
N PHE A 177 7.19 -13.02 -9.11
CA PHE A 177 6.28 -14.09 -9.52
C PHE A 177 5.30 -13.65 -10.62
N VAL A 178 5.01 -12.36 -10.70
CA VAL A 178 4.30 -11.74 -11.80
C VAL A 178 5.12 -10.55 -12.28
N GLY A 179 5.29 -10.42 -13.59
CA GLY A 179 5.75 -9.20 -14.24
C GLY A 179 4.74 -8.79 -15.31
N VAL A 180 4.26 -7.56 -15.27
CA VAL A 180 3.27 -7.04 -16.23
C VAL A 180 3.56 -5.59 -16.56
N SER A 181 3.39 -5.23 -17.83
CA SER A 181 3.37 -3.83 -18.26
C SER A 181 1.96 -3.51 -18.74
N ALA A 182 1.41 -2.40 -18.29
CA ALA A 182 0.07 -1.96 -18.64
C ALA A 182 0.09 -0.48 -19.05
N GLU A 183 -0.48 -0.22 -20.22
CA GLU A 183 -0.81 1.14 -20.66
C GLU A 183 -2.15 1.55 -20.04
N ARG A 184 -2.21 2.80 -19.58
CA ARG A 184 -3.37 3.38 -18.90
C ARG A 184 -4.65 3.22 -19.70
N ASP A 185 -4.65 3.70 -20.95
CA ASP A 185 -5.88 3.82 -21.75
C ASP A 185 -6.48 2.42 -21.99
N ARG A 186 -5.62 1.43 -22.30
CA ARG A 186 -6.05 0.04 -22.46
C ARG A 186 -6.53 -0.59 -21.15
N PHE A 187 -5.87 -0.35 -20.03
CA PHE A 187 -6.26 -0.95 -18.74
C PHE A 187 -7.57 -0.37 -18.21
N MET A 188 -7.78 0.94 -18.38
CA MET A 188 -8.97 1.65 -17.90
C MET A 188 -10.25 1.28 -18.67
N GLU A 189 -10.14 0.61 -19.82
CA GLU A 189 -11.28 0.02 -20.54
C GLU A 189 -11.84 -1.25 -19.86
N PHE A 190 -11.10 -1.86 -18.93
CA PHE A 190 -11.51 -3.11 -18.31
C PHE A 190 -12.61 -2.88 -17.26
N ASP A 191 -13.71 -3.64 -17.37
CA ASP A 191 -14.70 -3.75 -16.30
C ASP A 191 -14.18 -4.68 -15.21
N LEU A 192 -13.75 -4.09 -14.10
CA LEU A 192 -13.17 -4.84 -12.99
C LEU A 192 -14.21 -5.65 -12.20
N SER A 193 -15.51 -5.35 -12.32
CA SER A 193 -16.56 -6.05 -11.58
C SER A 193 -16.73 -7.52 -11.99
N GLY A 194 -16.36 -7.84 -13.23
CA GLY A 194 -16.45 -9.19 -13.81
C GLY A 194 -15.10 -9.83 -14.15
N LEU A 195 -13.97 -9.21 -13.79
CA LEU A 195 -12.67 -9.66 -14.23
C LEU A 195 -12.21 -10.95 -13.51
N ILE A 196 -11.50 -11.81 -14.23
CA ILE A 196 -10.77 -12.95 -13.64
C ILE A 196 -9.28 -12.60 -13.63
N PRO A 197 -8.64 -12.35 -12.48
CA PRO A 197 -7.28 -11.78 -12.41
C PRO A 197 -6.24 -12.49 -13.27
N LEU A 198 -6.22 -13.83 -13.23
CA LEU A 198 -5.32 -14.63 -14.06
C LEU A 198 -5.59 -14.46 -15.56
N ALA A 199 -6.86 -14.38 -15.97
CA ALA A 199 -7.21 -14.18 -17.38
C ALA A 199 -6.80 -12.78 -17.85
N THR A 200 -6.99 -11.76 -17.01
CA THR A 200 -6.58 -10.38 -17.29
C THR A 200 -5.07 -10.26 -17.40
N LEU A 201 -4.31 -10.85 -16.48
CA LEU A 201 -2.83 -10.87 -16.57
C LEU A 201 -2.36 -11.55 -17.86
N LYS A 202 -2.98 -12.68 -18.25
CA LYS A 202 -2.68 -13.33 -19.54
C LYS A 202 -3.02 -12.45 -20.73
N HIS A 203 -4.15 -11.74 -20.70
CA HIS A 203 -4.56 -10.82 -21.75
C HIS A 203 -3.60 -9.62 -21.89
N LEU A 204 -3.05 -9.16 -20.77
CA LEU A 204 -2.00 -8.14 -20.71
C LEU A 204 -0.61 -8.67 -21.13
N GLY A 205 -0.46 -9.97 -21.37
CA GLY A 205 0.82 -10.57 -21.73
C GLY A 205 1.82 -10.65 -20.57
N ALA A 206 1.31 -10.74 -19.34
CA ALA A 206 2.15 -10.85 -18.15
C ALA A 206 2.99 -12.13 -18.15
N ALA A 207 4.22 -12.03 -17.63
CA ALA A 207 4.99 -13.18 -17.19
C ALA A 207 4.44 -13.65 -15.84
N ILE A 208 4.07 -14.92 -15.71
CA ILE A 208 3.41 -15.48 -14.51
C ILE A 208 4.12 -16.76 -14.09
N SER A 209 4.45 -16.85 -12.80
CA SER A 209 5.12 -18.01 -12.22
C SER A 209 4.26 -19.26 -12.36
N LYS A 210 4.92 -20.38 -12.71
CA LYS A 210 4.27 -21.69 -12.77
C LYS A 210 4.02 -22.29 -11.38
N ASP A 211 4.82 -21.90 -10.39
CA ASP A 211 4.70 -22.38 -9.01
C ASP A 211 5.34 -21.37 -8.03
N PRO A 212 4.60 -20.31 -7.66
CA PRO A 212 5.11 -19.29 -6.74
C PRO A 212 5.30 -19.83 -5.31
N VAL A 213 4.58 -20.91 -4.94
CA VAL A 213 4.77 -21.58 -3.65
C VAL A 213 6.13 -22.29 -3.57
N ALA A 214 6.59 -22.82 -4.70
CA ALA A 214 7.95 -23.37 -4.83
C ALA A 214 9.02 -22.30 -5.10
N LEU A 215 8.70 -21.01 -4.91
CA LEU A 215 9.59 -19.86 -5.13
C LEU A 215 10.17 -19.78 -6.55
N ILE A 216 9.44 -20.29 -7.56
CA ILE A 216 9.87 -20.18 -8.95
C ILE A 216 9.64 -18.75 -9.44
N ALA A 217 10.73 -17.98 -9.58
CA ALA A 217 10.67 -16.63 -10.13
C ALA A 217 10.41 -16.65 -11.65
N VAL A 218 9.86 -15.55 -12.16
CA VAL A 218 9.73 -15.30 -13.60
C VAL A 218 10.86 -14.42 -14.12
N ASP A 219 11.20 -14.60 -15.39
CA ASP A 219 12.00 -13.63 -16.12
C ASP A 219 11.09 -12.49 -16.62
N VAL A 220 11.33 -11.30 -16.09
CA VAL A 220 10.56 -10.08 -16.37
C VAL A 220 11.17 -9.21 -17.47
N THR A 221 12.36 -9.57 -17.97
CA THR A 221 13.09 -8.78 -18.97
C THR A 221 12.37 -8.67 -20.33
N GLY A 222 11.49 -9.63 -20.64
CA GLY A 222 10.71 -9.71 -21.88
C GLY A 222 9.27 -9.20 -21.81
N VAL A 223 8.81 -8.74 -20.63
CA VAL A 223 7.48 -8.12 -20.52
C VAL A 223 7.53 -6.81 -21.29
N ARG A 224 6.83 -6.76 -22.43
CA ARG A 224 6.93 -5.64 -23.39
C ARG A 224 6.72 -4.32 -22.65
N LYS A 225 7.75 -3.46 -22.66
CA LYS A 225 7.59 -2.03 -22.39
C LYS A 225 6.73 -1.50 -23.54
N SER A 226 5.45 -1.26 -23.28
CA SER A 226 4.56 -0.60 -24.25
C SER A 226 5.09 0.77 -24.59
#